data_AF-A0A6M5JCI6-F1
#
_entry.id   AF-A0A6M5JCI6-F1
#
_cell.length_a   1.000
_cell.length_b   1.000
_cell.length_c   1.000
_cell.angle_alpha   90.00
_cell.angle_beta   90.00
_cell.angle_gamma   90.00
#
_symmetry.space_group_name_H-M   'P 1'
#
loop_
_entity.id
_entity.type
_entity.pdbx_description
1 polymer ?
#
loop_
_entity_poly.entity_id
_entity_poly.type
_entity_poly.pdbx_seq_one_letter_code
_entity_poly.pdbx_strand_id
1 'polypeptide(L)'
;MNSGAEIMRRAYLGLLALLVAASPAGAAVVVTVQQVNSDVSINLSGSLDLSGSSAGTGWLSGASAGIGVADKIFSIGARQAPQTLYTPLLGPSQWGTGESFLATQTSGDAIFFDGTGIYLPAAYVSGSPLSASMTLGNVDMSQLGLSGDVVFSLVSGDTLTIRGVSGAVPEPATWAMMVGGFGMIGGVMRSRRKAVFTFA
;
A
#
# COMPACT_ATOMS: atom_id res chain seq x y z
N MET A 1 -37.01 37.22 -35.89
CA MET A 1 -36.62 37.00 -34.49
C MET A 1 -37.52 35.91 -33.92
N ASN A 2 -36.90 34.81 -33.48
CA ASN A 2 -37.39 33.72 -32.62
C ASN A 2 -36.77 32.37 -33.03
N SER A 3 -35.44 32.39 -33.13
CA SER A 3 -34.57 31.25 -32.88
C SER A 3 -34.53 30.99 -31.38
N GLY A 4 -34.66 29.75 -30.92
CA GLY A 4 -34.03 29.33 -29.65
C GLY A 4 -34.86 28.61 -28.60
N ALA A 5 -36.09 28.14 -28.86
CA ALA A 5 -36.92 27.53 -27.80
C ALA A 5 -37.22 26.02 -27.93
N GLU A 6 -36.83 25.33 -29.00
CA GLU A 6 -37.22 23.92 -29.23
C GLU A 6 -36.09 22.88 -28.98
N ILE A 7 -34.90 23.31 -28.55
CA ILE A 7 -33.77 22.38 -28.27
C ILE A 7 -33.75 21.92 -26.80
N MET A 8 -34.59 22.50 -25.93
CA MET A 8 -34.51 22.30 -24.47
C MET A 8 -35.48 21.23 -23.90
N ARG A 9 -36.02 20.32 -24.74
CA ARG A 9 -37.00 19.30 -24.32
C ARG A 9 -36.48 17.85 -24.36
N ARG A 10 -35.18 17.65 -24.15
CA ARG A 10 -34.58 16.32 -23.93
C ARG A 10 -33.91 16.27 -22.56
N ALA A 11 -34.76 16.45 -21.55
CA ALA A 11 -34.46 16.19 -20.15
C ALA A 11 -34.34 14.68 -19.90
N TYR A 12 -33.24 14.30 -19.26
CA TYR A 12 -33.16 13.27 -18.21
C TYR A 12 -33.87 11.93 -18.43
N LEU A 13 -33.16 10.94 -18.98
CA LEU A 13 -33.44 9.52 -18.73
C LEU A 13 -32.14 8.72 -18.78
N GLY A 14 -31.77 8.10 -17.64
CA GLY A 14 -30.71 7.10 -17.60
C GLY A 14 -29.88 7.07 -16.31
N LEU A 15 -30.54 6.97 -15.15
CA LEU A 15 -29.90 6.63 -13.89
C LEU A 15 -29.59 5.13 -13.89
N LEU A 16 -28.32 4.74 -13.72
CA LEU A 16 -27.97 3.36 -13.36
C LEU A 16 -26.93 3.42 -12.25
N ALA A 17 -27.44 3.20 -11.04
CA ALA A 17 -26.69 3.13 -9.81
C ALA A 17 -25.68 1.98 -9.88
N LEU A 18 -24.39 2.29 -9.76
CA LEU A 18 -23.41 1.31 -9.30
C LEU A 18 -23.65 1.11 -7.79
N LEU A 19 -24.46 0.11 -7.46
CA LEU A 19 -24.35 -0.57 -6.17
C LEU A 19 -23.02 -1.31 -6.19
N VAL A 20 -21.95 -0.64 -5.74
CA VAL A 20 -20.79 -1.36 -5.25
C VAL A 20 -21.29 -2.11 -4.03
N ALA A 21 -21.42 -3.43 -4.16
CA ALA A 21 -21.47 -4.29 -3.00
C ALA A 21 -20.20 -4.02 -2.21
N ALA A 22 -20.30 -3.27 -1.11
CA ALA A 22 -19.26 -3.27 -0.11
C ALA A 22 -19.23 -4.70 0.42
N SER A 23 -18.29 -5.51 -0.09
CA SER A 23 -17.87 -6.71 0.62
C SER A 23 -17.56 -6.27 2.05
N PRO A 24 -17.97 -7.01 3.09
CA PRO A 24 -17.45 -6.74 4.42
C PRO A 24 -15.93 -6.80 4.27
N ALA A 25 -15.27 -5.65 4.40
CA ALA A 25 -13.83 -5.64 4.55
C ALA A 25 -13.60 -6.42 5.84
N GLY A 26 -13.24 -7.70 5.72
CA GLY A 26 -12.72 -8.44 6.87
C GLY A 26 -11.63 -7.58 7.47
N ALA A 27 -11.68 -7.36 8.78
CA ALA A 27 -10.65 -6.58 9.42
C ALA A 27 -9.32 -7.34 9.15
N ALA A 28 -8.42 -6.63 8.52
CA ALA A 28 -7.14 -7.15 8.09
C ALA A 28 -6.21 -5.97 7.98
N VAL A 29 -5.02 -6.11 8.54
CA VAL A 29 -3.94 -5.14 8.38
C VAL A 29 -2.99 -5.64 7.32
N VAL A 30 -2.68 -4.78 6.36
CA VAL A 30 -1.69 -5.05 5.33
C VAL A 30 -0.55 -4.05 5.46
N VAL A 31 0.65 -4.59 5.65
CA VAL A 31 1.92 -3.89 5.54
C VAL A 31 2.46 -4.13 4.14
N THR A 32 2.43 -3.09 3.33
CA THR A 32 2.98 -3.09 1.97
C THR A 32 4.40 -2.55 2.00
N VAL A 33 5.36 -3.34 1.54
CA VAL A 33 6.78 -3.00 1.45
C VAL A 33 7.14 -2.88 -0.03
N GLN A 34 7.60 -1.71 -0.46
CA GLN A 34 7.81 -1.39 -1.87
C GLN A 34 9.12 -0.62 -2.09
N GLN A 35 9.88 -1.02 -3.11
CA GLN A 35 11.01 -0.22 -3.59
C GLN A 35 10.51 1.07 -4.24
N VAL A 36 11.04 2.21 -3.82
CA VAL A 36 10.76 3.54 -4.38
C VAL A 36 12.08 4.27 -4.57
N ASN A 37 12.55 4.34 -5.82
CA ASN A 37 13.89 4.83 -6.14
C ASN A 37 14.95 4.04 -5.35
N SER A 38 15.85 4.73 -4.63
CA SER A 38 16.89 4.14 -3.79
C SER A 38 16.44 3.79 -2.36
N ASP A 39 15.15 4.01 -2.04
CA ASP A 39 14.60 3.79 -0.71
C ASP A 39 13.55 2.68 -0.73
N VAL A 40 13.26 2.10 0.44
CA VAL A 40 12.07 1.25 0.62
C VAL A 40 11.01 2.04 1.36
N SER A 41 9.84 2.16 0.75
CA SER A 41 8.63 2.69 1.38
C SER A 41 7.80 1.56 1.98
N ILE A 42 7.38 1.74 3.23
CA ILE A 42 6.53 0.79 3.95
C ILE A 42 5.27 1.52 4.39
N ASN A 43 4.11 0.98 4.01
CA ASN A 43 2.81 1.52 4.37
C ASN A 43 1.96 0.44 5.01
N LEU A 44 1.39 0.76 6.18
CA LEU A 44 0.44 -0.08 6.90
C LEU A 44 -0.94 0.54 6.77
N SER A 45 -1.92 -0.26 6.39
CA SER A 45 -3.33 0.15 6.41
C SER A 45 -4.24 -1.02 6.77
N GLY A 46 -5.41 -0.73 7.33
CA GLY A 46 -6.43 -1.73 7.60
C GLY A 46 -7.12 -1.52 8.94
N SER A 47 -7.64 -2.59 9.52
CA SER A 47 -8.18 -2.63 10.88
C SER A 47 -8.00 -4.02 11.45
N LEU A 48 -8.10 -4.18 12.77
CA LEU A 48 -8.03 -5.45 13.46
C LEU A 48 -9.23 -5.60 14.40
N ASP A 49 -9.88 -6.75 14.35
CA ASP A 49 -10.75 -7.25 15.39
C ASP A 49 -9.92 -7.92 16.49
N LEU A 50 -9.97 -7.33 17.68
CA LEU A 50 -9.28 -7.78 18.87
C LEU A 50 -10.09 -8.79 19.70
N SER A 51 -11.25 -9.24 19.19
CA SER A 51 -12.10 -10.22 19.88
C SER A 51 -11.31 -11.49 20.24
N GLY A 52 -11.40 -11.91 21.50
CA GLY A 52 -10.68 -13.07 22.02
C GLY A 52 -9.18 -12.86 22.31
N SER A 53 -8.57 -11.74 21.92
CA SER A 53 -7.19 -11.41 22.31
C SER A 53 -7.12 -10.97 23.77
N SER A 54 -6.06 -11.39 24.46
CA SER A 54 -5.73 -10.91 25.80
C SER A 54 -5.00 -9.57 25.71
N ALA A 55 -5.51 -8.56 26.42
CA ALA A 55 -4.89 -7.25 26.51
C ALA A 55 -3.96 -7.16 27.73
N GLY A 56 -2.74 -6.67 27.52
CA GLY A 56 -1.76 -6.37 28.56
C GLY A 56 -1.26 -4.94 28.43
N THR A 57 -0.78 -4.37 29.54
CA THR A 57 -0.07 -3.09 29.49
C THR A 57 1.35 -3.31 29.01
N GLY A 58 1.72 -2.63 27.93
CA GLY A 58 3.01 -2.78 27.27
C GLY A 58 3.65 -1.43 27.02
N TRP A 59 4.73 -1.11 27.73
CA TRP A 59 5.51 0.10 27.47
C TRP A 59 6.65 -0.24 26.50
N LEU A 60 6.49 0.10 25.22
CA LEU A 60 7.62 0.09 24.29
C LEU A 60 8.40 1.41 24.43
N SER A 61 9.18 1.53 25.49
CA SER A 61 10.19 2.59 25.57
C SER A 61 11.33 2.27 24.60
N GLY A 62 11.53 3.09 23.56
CA GLY A 62 12.82 3.16 22.87
C GLY A 62 13.07 2.34 21.58
N ALA A 63 12.18 1.44 21.13
CA ALA A 63 12.36 0.63 19.90
C ALA A 63 12.23 1.36 18.53
N SER A 64 13.26 2.09 18.04
CA SER A 64 13.24 2.86 16.77
C SER A 64 12.44 2.17 15.64
N ALA A 65 11.59 2.93 14.93
CA ALA A 65 10.80 2.38 13.83
C ALA A 65 11.74 1.72 12.82
N GLY A 66 11.32 0.59 12.27
CA GLY A 66 12.20 -0.27 11.50
C GLY A 66 11.61 -1.66 11.30
N ILE A 67 12.34 -2.45 10.53
CA ILE A 67 11.97 -3.83 10.22
C ILE A 67 13.23 -4.68 10.30
N GLY A 68 13.12 -5.81 10.99
CA GLY A 68 14.13 -6.87 11.03
C GLY A 68 13.47 -8.20 10.78
N VAL A 69 13.52 -8.70 9.54
CA VAL A 69 12.78 -9.93 9.20
C VAL A 69 13.41 -11.18 9.82
N ALA A 70 14.73 -11.21 9.94
CA ALA A 70 15.44 -12.32 10.59
C ALA A 70 15.22 -12.29 12.11
N ASP A 71 15.18 -11.08 12.67
CA ASP A 71 14.90 -10.82 14.10
C ASP A 71 13.41 -10.92 14.44
N LYS A 72 12.53 -11.07 13.43
CA LYS A 72 11.07 -11.13 13.55
C LYS A 72 10.50 -9.94 14.31
N ILE A 73 10.96 -8.75 13.96
CA ILE A 73 10.54 -7.52 14.61
C ILE A 73 10.09 -6.51 13.56
N PHE A 74 9.00 -5.81 13.86
CA PHE A 74 8.48 -4.73 13.03
C PHE A 74 7.98 -3.59 13.92
N SER A 75 8.33 -2.37 13.57
CA SER A 75 7.86 -1.15 14.23
C SER A 75 7.63 -0.04 13.22
N ILE A 76 6.46 0.60 13.26
CA ILE A 76 6.08 1.70 12.36
C ILE A 76 5.36 2.82 13.12
N GLY A 77 5.34 4.01 12.53
CA GLY A 77 4.64 5.17 13.07
C GLY A 77 5.39 5.95 14.14
N ALA A 78 4.75 7.02 14.63
CA ALA A 78 5.39 8.00 15.51
C ALA A 78 5.54 7.46 16.94
N ARG A 79 6.78 7.41 17.41
CA ARG A 79 7.18 6.77 18.67
C ARG A 79 6.95 7.67 19.87
N GLN A 80 5.80 7.58 20.56
CA GLN A 80 5.63 8.13 21.93
C GLN A 80 4.27 7.90 22.60
N ALA A 81 3.30 7.28 21.94
CA ALA A 81 1.99 7.06 22.55
C ALA A 81 2.02 5.85 23.52
N PRO A 82 1.20 5.86 24.60
CA PRO A 82 0.92 4.63 25.33
C PRO A 82 0.36 3.58 24.37
N GLN A 83 0.80 2.34 24.52
CA GLN A 83 0.37 1.22 23.69
C GLN A 83 -0.22 0.10 24.56
N THR A 84 -1.11 -0.66 23.96
CA THR A 84 -1.68 -1.87 24.55
C THR A 84 -1.14 -3.07 23.79
N LEU A 85 -0.60 -4.05 24.51
CA LEU A 85 -0.16 -5.32 23.97
C LEU A 85 -1.36 -6.26 23.83
N TYR A 86 -1.53 -6.86 22.66
CA TYR A 86 -2.50 -7.91 22.39
C TYR A 86 -1.80 -9.21 22.05
N THR A 87 -2.23 -10.29 22.69
CA THR A 87 -1.69 -11.65 22.53
C THR A 87 -2.80 -12.70 22.49
N PRO A 88 -2.53 -13.90 21.92
CA PRO A 88 -1.37 -14.20 21.08
C PRO A 88 -1.51 -13.59 19.68
N LEU A 89 -0.39 -13.22 19.08
CA LEU A 89 -0.23 -13.09 17.63
C LEU A 89 0.37 -14.40 17.13
N LEU A 90 -0.33 -15.11 16.28
CA LEU A 90 0.13 -16.39 15.72
C LEU A 90 0.73 -16.12 14.34
N GLY A 91 1.85 -16.74 14.02
CA GLY A 91 2.51 -16.51 12.73
C GLY A 91 3.59 -17.53 12.43
N PRO A 92 4.28 -17.39 11.29
CA PRO A 92 5.33 -18.31 10.88
C PRO A 92 6.55 -18.22 11.80
N SER A 93 7.32 -19.31 11.86
CA SER A 93 8.55 -19.39 12.66
C SER A 93 9.72 -18.56 12.08
N GLN A 94 9.62 -18.16 10.81
CA GLN A 94 10.58 -17.33 10.08
C GLN A 94 9.83 -16.32 9.18
N TRP A 95 10.30 -15.08 9.07
CA TRP A 95 9.73 -14.06 8.16
C TRP A 95 10.60 -13.86 6.91
N GLY A 96 11.91 -14.10 7.06
CA GLY A 96 12.90 -13.93 6.01
C GLY A 96 14.30 -14.12 6.57
N THR A 97 15.31 -13.86 5.74
CA THR A 97 16.74 -14.01 6.08
C THR A 97 17.52 -12.71 5.93
N GLY A 98 16.83 -11.59 5.71
CA GLY A 98 17.44 -10.29 5.46
C GLY A 98 17.95 -9.58 6.71
N GLU A 99 18.51 -8.41 6.50
CA GLU A 99 19.06 -7.53 7.53
C GLU A 99 17.98 -6.73 8.25
N SER A 100 18.40 -6.03 9.31
CA SER A 100 17.55 -5.15 10.11
C SER A 100 17.86 -3.69 9.83
N PHE A 101 16.82 -2.91 9.53
CA PHE A 101 16.93 -1.52 9.12
C PHE A 101 16.06 -0.61 9.99
N LEU A 102 16.60 0.56 10.31
CA LEU A 102 15.85 1.63 10.95
C LEU A 102 15.25 2.56 9.90
N ALA A 103 14.07 3.07 10.19
CA ALA A 103 13.40 4.07 9.39
C ALA A 103 14.10 5.43 9.50
N THR A 104 14.23 6.12 8.38
CA THR A 104 14.69 7.51 8.31
C THR A 104 13.53 8.50 8.45
N GLN A 105 12.31 8.08 8.10
CA GLN A 105 11.09 8.88 8.20
C GLN A 105 9.92 7.98 8.64
N THR A 106 8.99 8.53 9.42
CA THR A 106 7.80 7.82 9.91
C THR A 106 6.60 8.75 9.99
N SER A 107 5.39 8.18 9.89
CA SER A 107 4.13 8.90 10.10
C SER A 107 3.02 7.93 10.56
N GLY A 108 1.97 8.47 11.17
CA GLY A 108 0.75 7.73 11.54
C GLY A 108 0.87 6.92 12.83
N ASP A 109 0.01 5.92 12.95
CA ASP A 109 -0.22 5.11 14.16
C ASP A 109 1.02 4.34 14.61
N ALA A 110 1.34 4.41 15.89
CA ALA A 110 2.43 3.65 16.49
C ALA A 110 2.03 2.17 16.62
N ILE A 111 2.67 1.30 15.82
CA ILE A 111 2.40 -0.13 15.79
C ILE A 111 3.71 -0.89 15.90
N PHE A 112 3.73 -1.95 16.70
CA PHE A 112 4.86 -2.85 16.83
C PHE A 112 4.39 -4.29 16.94
N PHE A 113 5.13 -5.23 16.38
CA PHE A 113 4.91 -6.66 16.65
C PHE A 113 6.19 -7.46 16.49
N ASP A 114 6.28 -8.57 17.22
CA ASP A 114 7.46 -9.44 17.31
C ASP A 114 7.16 -10.92 17.01
N GLY A 115 6.01 -11.16 16.37
CA GLY A 115 5.53 -12.51 16.04
C GLY A 115 4.93 -13.28 17.20
N THR A 116 4.87 -12.69 18.40
CA THR A 116 4.19 -13.26 19.57
C THR A 116 3.05 -12.37 20.06
N GLY A 117 3.19 -11.06 19.91
CA GLY A 117 2.15 -10.09 20.20
C GLY A 117 2.23 -8.86 19.30
N ILE A 118 1.18 -8.06 19.36
CA ILE A 118 1.08 -6.78 18.67
C ILE A 118 0.75 -5.66 19.66
N TYR A 119 1.46 -4.56 19.55
CA TYR A 119 1.24 -3.34 20.31
C TYR A 119 0.55 -2.35 19.39
N LEU A 120 -0.62 -1.88 19.82
CA LEU A 120 -1.42 -0.88 19.13
C LEU A 120 -1.53 0.38 19.98
N PRO A 121 -1.89 1.54 19.41
CA PRO A 121 -2.19 2.73 20.20
C PRO A 121 -3.17 2.40 21.34
N ALA A 122 -2.94 2.91 22.56
CA ALA A 122 -3.80 2.57 23.70
C ALA A 122 -5.28 2.99 23.49
N ALA A 123 -5.50 3.99 22.63
CA ALA A 123 -6.83 4.46 22.24
C ALA A 123 -7.45 3.65 21.09
N TYR A 124 -6.76 2.63 20.56
CA TYR A 124 -7.26 1.81 19.47
C TYR A 124 -8.54 1.08 19.89
N VAL A 125 -9.57 1.19 19.05
CA VAL A 125 -10.84 0.47 19.22
C VAL A 125 -10.90 -0.64 18.18
N SER A 126 -11.34 -1.84 18.57
CA SER A 126 -11.52 -2.97 17.66
C SER A 126 -12.27 -2.57 16.38
N GLY A 127 -11.71 -2.87 15.21
CA GLY A 127 -12.27 -2.52 13.91
C GLY A 127 -12.07 -1.06 13.45
N SER A 128 -11.50 -0.19 14.29
CA SER A 128 -11.13 1.17 13.85
C SER A 128 -9.94 1.15 12.87
N PRO A 129 -9.84 2.12 11.95
CA PRO A 129 -8.78 2.14 10.95
C PRO A 129 -7.41 2.38 11.59
N LEU A 130 -6.41 1.66 11.09
CA LEU A 130 -4.99 1.86 11.34
C LEU A 130 -4.34 2.37 10.06
N SER A 131 -3.48 3.38 10.19
CA SER A 131 -2.70 3.92 9.09
C SER A 131 -1.34 4.40 9.59
N ALA A 132 -0.27 3.85 9.01
CA ALA A 132 1.08 4.26 9.34
C ALA A 132 2.00 4.11 8.13
N SER A 133 3.07 4.90 8.10
CA SER A 133 4.10 4.76 7.07
C SER A 133 5.49 4.93 7.64
N MET A 134 6.47 4.34 6.97
CA MET A 134 7.88 4.62 7.18
C MET A 134 8.68 4.50 5.88
N THR A 135 9.84 5.13 5.86
CA THR A 135 10.82 5.02 4.79
C THR A 135 12.13 4.48 5.35
N LEU A 136 12.69 3.47 4.70
CA LEU A 136 14.05 3.02 4.91
C LEU A 136 14.93 3.68 3.85
N GLY A 137 15.82 4.57 4.28
CA GLY A 137 16.66 5.35 3.37
C GLY A 137 17.87 4.57 2.86
N ASN A 138 18.13 4.60 1.56
CA ASN A 138 19.24 3.90 0.90
C ASN A 138 19.25 2.38 1.18
N VAL A 139 18.08 1.75 1.08
CA VAL A 139 17.90 0.30 1.26
C VAL A 139 17.32 -0.28 -0.02
N ASP A 140 17.88 -1.41 -0.46
CA ASP A 140 17.32 -2.22 -1.52
C ASP A 140 16.39 -3.29 -0.94
N MET A 141 15.27 -3.53 -1.63
CA MET A 141 14.25 -4.50 -1.24
C MET A 141 14.81 -5.92 -1.07
N SER A 142 15.87 -6.27 -1.80
CA SER A 142 16.55 -7.56 -1.67
C SER A 142 17.24 -7.74 -0.32
N GLN A 143 17.71 -6.65 0.31
CA GLN A 143 18.38 -6.69 1.61
C GLN A 143 17.41 -7.01 2.74
N LEU A 144 16.13 -6.68 2.57
CA LEU A 144 15.08 -7.09 3.49
C LEU A 144 14.83 -8.59 3.49
N GLY A 145 15.25 -9.34 2.47
CA GLY A 145 15.23 -10.81 2.47
C GLY A 145 13.87 -11.44 2.79
N LEU A 146 12.76 -10.77 2.43
CA LEU A 146 11.42 -11.34 2.56
C LEU A 146 11.27 -12.54 1.62
N SER A 147 10.75 -13.65 2.16
CA SER A 147 10.58 -14.90 1.40
C SER A 147 9.22 -15.05 0.72
N GLY A 148 8.38 -14.00 0.79
CA GLY A 148 7.00 -13.97 0.32
C GLY A 148 6.14 -13.14 1.26
N ASP A 149 4.81 -13.34 1.18
CA ASP A 149 3.87 -12.74 2.14
C ASP A 149 4.02 -13.44 3.50
N VAL A 150 4.19 -12.64 4.55
CA VAL A 150 4.31 -13.11 5.94
C VAL A 150 3.00 -12.80 6.64
N VAL A 151 2.23 -13.83 6.98
CA VAL A 151 0.87 -13.70 7.51
C VAL A 151 0.84 -14.08 8.99
N PHE A 152 0.29 -13.20 9.80
CA PHE A 152 -0.05 -13.44 11.20
C PHE A 152 -1.56 -13.45 11.37
N SER A 153 -2.05 -14.14 12.39
CA SER A 153 -3.45 -14.18 12.75
C SER A 153 -3.66 -13.90 14.24
N LEU A 154 -4.73 -13.17 14.55
CA LEU A 154 -5.27 -13.02 15.89
C LEU A 154 -6.23 -14.18 16.21
N VAL A 155 -6.64 -14.27 17.48
CA VAL A 155 -7.62 -15.28 17.94
C VAL A 155 -8.99 -15.09 17.28
N SER A 156 -9.34 -13.86 16.92
CA SER A 156 -10.53 -13.50 16.15
C SER A 156 -10.55 -14.11 14.73
N GLY A 157 -9.39 -14.53 14.21
CA GLY A 157 -9.21 -14.96 12.82
C GLY A 157 -8.77 -13.85 11.87
N ASP A 158 -8.71 -12.60 12.35
CA ASP A 158 -8.17 -11.47 11.60
C ASP A 158 -6.68 -11.62 11.32
N THR A 159 -6.24 -11.04 10.20
CA THR A 159 -4.86 -11.20 9.73
C THR A 159 -4.08 -9.89 9.72
N LEU A 160 -2.80 -9.98 10.06
CA LEU A 160 -1.79 -8.98 9.73
C LEU A 160 -0.86 -9.58 8.68
N THR A 161 -0.71 -8.94 7.52
CA THR A 161 0.12 -9.47 6.42
C THR A 161 1.22 -8.47 6.07
N ILE A 162 2.49 -8.92 6.10
CA ILE A 162 3.61 -8.19 5.48
C ILE A 162 3.79 -8.70 4.06
N ARG A 163 3.72 -7.80 3.09
CA ARG A 163 3.80 -8.11 1.66
C ARG A 163 4.85 -7.27 0.98
N GLY A 164 5.82 -7.95 0.37
CA GLY A 164 6.77 -7.33 -0.55
C GLY A 164 6.16 -7.17 -1.94
N VAL A 165 6.06 -5.94 -2.45
CA VAL A 165 5.58 -5.65 -3.81
C VAL A 165 6.76 -5.35 -4.71
N SER A 166 7.21 -6.36 -5.46
CA SER A 166 8.21 -6.21 -6.52
C SER A 166 7.56 -5.77 -7.83
N GLY A 167 7.02 -4.55 -7.85
CA GLY A 167 6.40 -3.97 -9.03
C GLY A 167 7.29 -2.89 -9.65
N ALA A 168 8.17 -3.26 -10.58
CA ALA A 168 8.70 -2.30 -11.53
C ALA A 168 7.56 -1.90 -12.47
N VAL A 169 6.78 -0.89 -12.10
CA VAL A 169 5.89 -0.23 -13.05
C VAL A 169 6.82 0.45 -14.06
N PRO A 170 6.77 0.10 -15.37
CA PRO A 170 7.53 0.85 -16.35
C PRO A 170 7.08 2.30 -16.24
N GLU A 171 8.01 3.19 -15.93
CA GLU A 171 7.69 4.57 -15.60
C GLU A 171 6.79 5.15 -16.71
N PRO A 172 5.76 5.95 -16.39
CA PRO A 172 4.85 6.52 -17.39
C PRO A 172 5.58 7.25 -18.54
N ALA A 173 6.78 7.77 -18.25
CA ALA A 173 7.67 8.35 -19.24
C ALA A 173 8.13 7.34 -20.31
N THR A 174 8.38 6.08 -19.96
CA THR A 174 8.77 5.03 -20.91
C THR A 174 7.65 4.78 -21.93
N TRP A 175 6.40 4.72 -21.47
CA TRP A 175 5.24 4.56 -22.34
C TRP A 175 5.06 5.78 -23.25
N ALA A 176 5.17 6.98 -22.68
CA ALA A 176 5.09 8.22 -23.46
C ALA A 176 6.19 8.31 -24.52
N MET A 177 7.42 7.89 -24.20
CA MET A 177 8.54 7.88 -25.14
C MET A 177 8.38 6.81 -26.24
N MET A 178 7.87 5.62 -25.92
CA MET A 178 7.58 4.58 -26.92
C MET A 178 6.47 5.03 -27.87
N VAL A 179 5.35 5.53 -27.34
CA VAL A 179 4.24 6.05 -28.14
C VAL A 179 4.68 7.26 -28.96
N GLY A 180 5.45 8.16 -28.36
CA GLY A 180 6.04 9.31 -29.05
C GLY A 180 6.96 8.89 -30.20
N GLY A 181 7.85 7.93 -29.97
CA GLY A 181 8.76 7.39 -30.98
C GLY A 181 8.02 6.71 -32.14
N PHE A 182 7.08 5.81 -31.83
CA PHE A 182 6.28 5.13 -32.86
C PHE A 182 5.37 6.10 -33.63
N GLY A 183 4.78 7.08 -32.94
CA GLY A 183 3.97 8.12 -33.56
C GLY A 183 4.79 8.98 -34.53
N MET A 184 6.02 9.33 -34.16
CA MET A 184 6.92 10.11 -35.00
C MET A 184 7.35 9.33 -36.26
N ILE A 185 7.74 8.06 -36.12
CA ILE A 185 8.09 7.18 -37.25
C ILE A 185 6.90 6.99 -38.18
N GLY A 186 5.72 6.68 -37.65
CA GLY A 186 4.49 6.51 -38.43
C GLY A 186 4.06 7.78 -39.16
N GLY A 187 4.23 8.95 -38.52
CA GLY A 187 3.97 10.26 -39.13
C GLY A 187 4.86 10.54 -40.34
N VAL A 188 6.16 10.22 -40.25
CA VAL A 188 7.12 10.38 -41.36
C VAL A 188 6.80 9.43 -42.52
N MET A 189 6.41 8.18 -42.23
CA MET A 189 6.00 7.24 -43.29
C MET A 189 4.73 7.67 -44.01
N ARG A 190 3.77 8.28 -43.29
CA ARG A 190 2.49 8.73 -43.86
C ARG A 190 2.61 10.00 -44.69
N SER A 191 3.55 10.90 -44.37
CA SER A 191 3.70 12.18 -45.07
C SER A 191 4.22 12.06 -46.50
N ARG A 192 4.84 10.94 -46.87
CA ARG A 192 5.46 10.73 -48.21
C ARG A 192 4.47 10.42 -49.34
N ARG A 193 3.16 10.31 -49.10
CA ARG A 193 2.15 9.98 -50.12
C ARG A 193 1.34 11.17 -50.65
N LYS A 194 1.99 12.27 -51.05
CA LYS A 194 1.32 13.29 -51.87
C LYS A 194 1.59 12.99 -53.35
N ALA A 195 0.66 12.30 -54.00
CA ALA A 195 0.67 12.14 -55.45
C ALA A 195 0.33 13.47 -56.11
N VAL A 196 1.29 14.05 -56.84
CA VAL A 196 1.07 15.23 -57.68
C VAL A 196 0.36 14.75 -58.94
N PHE A 197 -0.92 15.04 -59.05
CA PHE A 197 -1.65 14.91 -60.31
C PHE A 197 -1.50 16.22 -61.08
N THR A 198 -0.72 16.20 -62.16
CA THR A 198 -0.66 17.26 -63.17
C THR A 198 -1.66 16.93 -64.27
N PHE A 199 -2.66 17.78 -64.47
CA PHE A 199 -3.57 17.68 -65.61
C PHE A 199 -2.96 18.41 -66.81
N ALA A 200 -3.07 17.79 -67.99
CA ALA A 200 -2.66 18.32 -69.30
C ALA A 200 -3.88 18.75 -70.12
#